data_AF-A0A9D2GAZ0-F1
#
_entry.id   AF-A0A9D2GAZ0-F1
#
_cell.length_a   1.000
_cell.length_b   1.000
_cell.length_c   1.000
_cell.angle_alpha   90.00
_cell.angle_beta   90.00
_cell.angle_gamma   90.00
#
_symmetry.space_group_name_H-M   'P 1'
#
loop_
_entity.id
_entity.type
_entity.pdbx_description
1 polymer ?
#
loop_
_entity_poly.entity_id
_entity_poly.type
_entity_poly.pdbx_seq_one_letter_code
_entity_poly.pdbx_strand_id
1 'polypeptide(L)'
;MFHLATKEQWQSLFKISDQIKNNTPWKRFRNNEIIAVYKDGTDEPIFYSILGEENDHCGVSVYFGYQALAGFFQLLQFGSEIPFSALIAYQNCLTVYYSSRASLGNGDLSSIELAEYQPQVGPLGYPFFRSYIPGYAPWYLEPSEVDRLTEALNDLYTGLQLLEKKAVDANYKNQECLCFHQLSDGSWEVLAEKLPVFSVEYQTLQFEDELFIARLKKLPKTARSIELDINYLPNPLTAKYGFRPIFPRICILADHDGGFIENQQVLEEQQDHHKVLIEMLLESIRENGRPRLIIIRSGTLRYLLEDLCKKTGIQLEERTNLEIIDDFMGLLGNFPPIN
;
A
#
# COMPACT_ATOMS: atom_id res chain seq x y z
N MET A 1 -3.08 6.99 -26.02
CA MET A 1 -2.21 6.19 -26.91
C MET A 1 -1.35 5.35 -25.97
N PHE A 2 -1.33 4.02 -26.07
CA PHE A 2 -0.49 3.23 -25.17
C PHE A 2 0.97 3.51 -25.50
N HIS A 3 1.69 4.10 -24.57
CA HIS A 3 3.14 4.19 -24.67
C HIS A 3 3.68 2.89 -24.08
N LEU A 4 4.37 2.11 -24.90
CA LEU A 4 5.17 0.97 -24.44
C LEU A 4 6.57 1.47 -24.17
N ALA A 5 7.23 0.91 -23.15
CA ALA A 5 8.62 1.23 -22.89
C ALA A 5 9.48 0.78 -24.07
N THR A 6 10.53 1.55 -24.38
CA THR A 6 11.44 1.22 -25.48
C THR A 6 12.39 0.10 -25.09
N LYS A 7 13.06 -0.47 -26.10
CA LYS A 7 14.13 -1.46 -25.90
C LYS A 7 15.24 -0.91 -24.98
N GLU A 8 15.64 0.34 -25.18
CA GLU A 8 16.72 0.98 -24.41
C GLU A 8 16.34 1.19 -22.94
N GLN A 9 15.08 1.54 -22.66
CA GLN A 9 14.57 1.66 -21.29
C GLN A 9 14.66 0.31 -20.57
N TRP A 10 14.17 -0.76 -21.20
CA TRP A 10 14.27 -2.10 -20.63
C TRP A 10 15.71 -2.57 -20.45
N GLN A 11 16.57 -2.37 -21.45
CA GLN A 11 17.98 -2.73 -21.35
C GLN A 11 18.67 -2.04 -20.18
N SER A 12 18.36 -0.76 -19.94
CA SER A 12 18.89 -0.01 -18.81
C SER A 12 18.41 -0.58 -17.47
N LEU A 13 17.11 -0.90 -17.36
CA LEU A 13 16.52 -1.50 -16.15
C LEU A 13 17.10 -2.90 -15.85
N PHE A 14 17.18 -3.78 -16.86
CA PHE A 14 17.77 -5.12 -16.69
C PHE A 14 19.24 -5.05 -16.30
N LYS A 15 20.01 -4.12 -16.89
CA LYS A 15 21.43 -3.94 -16.57
C LYS A 15 21.63 -3.55 -15.11
N ILE A 16 20.90 -2.54 -14.60
CA ILE A 16 21.05 -2.15 -13.19
C ILE A 16 20.53 -3.22 -12.24
N SER A 17 19.49 -3.96 -12.64
CA SER A 17 18.97 -5.09 -11.88
C SER A 17 20.02 -6.20 -11.73
N ASP A 18 20.81 -6.50 -12.75
CA ASP A 18 21.92 -7.45 -12.66
C ASP A 18 23.03 -6.96 -11.72
N GLN A 19 23.35 -5.66 -11.75
CA GLN A 19 24.36 -5.08 -10.85
C GLN A 19 23.94 -5.18 -9.38
N ILE A 20 22.68 -4.89 -9.07
CA ILE A 20 22.10 -5.09 -7.74
C ILE A 20 22.16 -6.57 -7.36
N LYS A 21 21.75 -7.47 -8.26
CA LYS A 21 21.75 -8.91 -7.99
C LYS A 21 23.15 -9.42 -7.64
N ASN A 22 24.15 -9.00 -8.40
CA ASN A 22 25.55 -9.39 -8.20
C ASN A 22 26.13 -8.83 -6.90
N ASN A 23 25.59 -7.73 -6.37
CA ASN A 23 25.95 -7.20 -5.05
C ASN A 23 25.37 -8.05 -3.90
N THR A 24 24.32 -8.83 -4.15
CA THR A 24 23.66 -9.72 -3.18
C THR A 24 23.22 -9.03 -1.86
N PRO A 25 22.48 -7.90 -1.91
CA PRO A 25 22.16 -7.09 -0.73
C PRO A 25 21.37 -7.86 0.35
N TRP A 26 20.58 -8.86 -0.02
CA TRP A 26 19.83 -9.72 0.90
C TRP A 26 20.71 -10.57 1.85
N LYS A 27 22.03 -10.66 1.63
CA LYS A 27 22.94 -11.25 2.62
C LYS A 27 23.17 -10.34 3.82
N ARG A 28 22.94 -9.04 3.67
CA ARG A 28 23.20 -8.01 4.67
C ARG A 28 21.92 -7.49 5.32
N PHE A 29 20.87 -7.28 4.53
CA PHE A 29 19.64 -6.63 4.97
C PHE A 29 18.52 -7.63 5.19
N ARG A 30 17.69 -7.38 6.21
CA ARG A 30 16.44 -8.10 6.45
C ARG A 30 15.26 -7.39 5.80
N ASN A 31 14.18 -8.13 5.55
CA ASN A 31 12.97 -7.61 4.88
C ASN A 31 12.33 -6.39 5.58
N ASN A 32 12.51 -6.24 6.89
CA ASN A 32 11.99 -5.13 7.69
C ASN A 32 12.98 -3.98 7.90
N GLU A 33 14.19 -4.08 7.35
CA GLU A 33 15.24 -3.05 7.47
C GLU A 33 15.16 -2.11 6.26
N ILE A 34 14.77 -0.86 6.52
CA ILE A 34 14.68 0.17 5.49
C ILE A 34 16.05 0.81 5.21
N ILE A 35 16.24 1.21 3.96
CA ILE A 35 17.31 2.11 3.51
C ILE A 35 16.62 3.36 2.98
N ALA A 36 17.17 4.54 3.28
CA ALA A 36 16.69 5.82 2.76
C ALA A 36 17.74 6.45 1.82
N VAL A 37 17.28 7.02 0.70
CA VAL A 37 18.09 7.82 -0.22
C VAL A 37 17.50 9.22 -0.31
N TYR A 38 18.30 10.22 0.05
CA TYR A 38 18.00 11.63 -0.04
C TYR A 38 18.75 12.22 -1.24
N LYS A 39 18.01 12.63 -2.28
CA LYS A 39 18.61 13.27 -3.45
C LYS A 39 18.66 14.78 -3.27
N ASP A 40 19.69 15.40 -3.83
CA ASP A 40 19.79 16.85 -3.86
C ASP A 40 18.61 17.42 -4.68
N GLY A 41 17.91 18.41 -4.12
CA GLY A 41 16.76 19.04 -4.76
C GLY A 41 15.44 18.25 -4.72
N THR A 42 15.34 17.17 -3.94
CA THR A 42 14.06 16.46 -3.70
C THR A 42 13.51 16.73 -2.30
N ASP A 43 12.20 16.95 -2.20
CA ASP A 43 11.52 17.22 -0.91
C ASP A 43 11.38 15.97 -0.03
N GLU A 44 11.14 14.81 -0.66
CA GLU A 44 10.95 13.54 0.03
C GLU A 44 11.99 12.49 -0.42
N PRO A 45 12.52 11.69 0.50
CA PRO A 45 13.44 10.61 0.18
C PRO A 45 12.75 9.43 -0.53
N ILE A 46 13.57 8.59 -1.14
CA ILE A 46 13.18 7.27 -1.65
C ILE A 46 13.60 6.21 -0.65
N PHE A 47 12.70 5.29 -0.31
CA PHE A 47 12.95 4.23 0.64
C PHE A 47 13.02 2.87 -0.05
N TYR A 48 13.85 1.99 0.48
CA TYR A 48 14.08 0.65 -0.07
C TYR A 48 13.90 -0.39 1.02
N SER A 49 13.22 -1.48 0.68
CA SER A 49 13.22 -2.74 1.44
C SER A 49 13.87 -3.82 0.58
N ILE A 50 14.88 -4.49 1.12
CA ILE A 50 15.55 -5.61 0.47
C ILE A 50 14.85 -6.89 0.91
N LEU A 51 14.36 -7.67 -0.06
CA LEU A 51 13.59 -8.87 0.18
C LEU A 51 14.44 -10.12 0.00
N GLY A 52 14.19 -11.11 0.86
CA GLY A 52 14.61 -12.50 0.72
C GLY A 52 15.71 -12.93 1.68
N GLU A 53 15.83 -14.24 1.84
CA GLU A 53 17.00 -14.93 2.40
C GLU A 53 17.60 -15.79 1.26
N GLU A 54 18.91 -16.04 1.27
CA GLU A 54 19.60 -16.68 0.13
C GLU A 54 18.84 -17.87 -0.48
N ASN A 55 18.68 -17.83 -1.81
CA ASN A 55 18.10 -18.87 -2.69
C ASN A 55 16.57 -18.92 -2.78
N ASP A 56 15.82 -18.06 -2.10
CA ASP A 56 14.36 -18.01 -2.25
C ASP A 56 13.81 -16.57 -2.16
N HIS A 57 12.95 -16.19 -3.11
CA HIS A 57 12.21 -14.92 -3.12
C HIS A 57 13.06 -13.64 -2.89
N CYS A 58 14.18 -13.47 -3.61
CA CYS A 58 15.00 -12.26 -3.52
C CYS A 58 14.43 -11.09 -4.33
N GLY A 59 14.55 -9.86 -3.82
CA GLY A 59 14.12 -8.67 -4.55
C GLY A 59 14.42 -7.35 -3.85
N VAL A 60 14.00 -6.27 -4.47
CA VAL A 60 14.05 -4.91 -3.91
C VAL A 60 12.70 -4.24 -4.15
N SER A 61 12.11 -3.72 -3.08
CA SER A 61 10.93 -2.85 -3.14
C SER A 61 11.33 -1.40 -2.91
N VAL A 62 10.85 -0.53 -3.79
CA VAL A 62 11.16 0.91 -3.82
C VAL A 62 9.89 1.71 -3.52
N TYR A 63 9.89 2.38 -2.38
CA TYR A 63 8.80 3.22 -1.89
C TYR A 63 9.16 4.68 -2.08
N PHE A 64 8.38 5.40 -2.87
CA PHE A 64 8.64 6.81 -3.16
C PHE A 64 7.89 7.70 -2.17
N GLY A 65 8.64 8.39 -1.30
CA GLY A 65 8.06 9.34 -0.36
C GLY A 65 7.42 8.72 0.89
N TYR A 66 7.00 9.58 1.81
CA TYR A 66 6.52 9.18 3.13
C TYR A 66 5.18 8.45 3.08
N GLN A 67 4.32 8.79 2.12
CA GLN A 67 3.03 8.11 1.95
C GLN A 67 3.20 6.63 1.57
N ALA A 68 4.13 6.33 0.67
CA ALA A 68 4.45 4.96 0.29
C ALA A 68 5.05 4.17 1.47
N LEU A 69 5.94 4.81 2.24
CA LEU A 69 6.54 4.21 3.44
C LEU A 69 5.50 3.96 4.55
N ALA A 70 4.51 4.84 4.71
CA ALA A 70 3.41 4.64 5.66
C ALA A 70 2.68 3.31 5.39
N GLY A 71 2.40 3.03 4.11
CA GLY A 71 1.79 1.77 3.68
C GLY A 71 2.64 0.55 4.02
N PHE A 72 3.96 0.62 3.82
CA PHE A 72 4.89 -0.43 4.24
C PHE A 72 4.80 -0.72 5.75
N PHE A 73 4.75 0.31 6.59
CA PHE A 73 4.60 0.11 8.04
C PHE A 73 3.25 -0.49 8.44
N GLN A 74 2.17 -0.23 7.70
CA GLN A 74 0.89 -0.92 7.91
C GLN A 74 1.02 -2.42 7.59
N LEU A 75 1.70 -2.77 6.50
CA LEU A 75 1.93 -4.17 6.10
C LEU A 75 2.75 -4.94 7.15
N LEU A 76 3.77 -4.31 7.74
CA LEU A 76 4.59 -4.94 8.77
C LEU A 76 3.81 -5.33 10.04
N GLN A 77 2.68 -4.69 10.33
CA GLN A 77 1.85 -5.03 11.49
C GLN A 77 1.21 -6.42 11.37
N PHE A 78 1.05 -6.93 10.15
CA PHE A 78 0.51 -8.27 9.89
C PHE A 78 1.56 -9.39 10.05
N GLY A 79 2.84 -9.06 10.22
CA GLY A 79 3.89 -10.05 10.37
C GLY A 79 4.15 -10.86 9.09
N SER A 80 4.32 -12.17 9.22
CA SER A 80 4.67 -13.05 8.09
C SER A 80 3.50 -13.42 7.19
N GLU A 81 2.26 -13.33 7.69
CA GLU A 81 1.06 -13.73 6.96
C GLU A 81 0.24 -12.48 6.63
N ILE A 82 0.68 -11.76 5.60
CA ILE A 82 0.00 -10.55 5.15
C ILE A 82 -1.22 -10.95 4.31
N PRO A 83 -2.44 -10.56 4.70
CA PRO A 83 -3.63 -10.81 3.88
C PRO A 83 -3.52 -10.10 2.54
N PHE A 84 -3.99 -10.73 1.46
CA PHE A 84 -3.99 -10.11 0.13
C PHE A 84 -4.77 -8.79 0.13
N SER A 85 -5.86 -8.70 0.90
CA SER A 85 -6.60 -7.45 1.09
C SER A 85 -5.74 -6.31 1.66
N ALA A 86 -4.83 -6.61 2.60
CA ALA A 86 -3.90 -5.65 3.16
C ALA A 86 -2.84 -5.23 2.12
N LEU A 87 -2.32 -6.18 1.32
CA LEU A 87 -1.42 -5.86 0.20
C LEU A 87 -2.08 -4.88 -0.77
N ILE A 88 -3.32 -5.13 -1.16
CA ILE A 88 -4.10 -4.23 -2.03
C ILE A 88 -4.34 -2.88 -1.37
N ALA A 89 -4.58 -2.84 -0.06
CA ALA A 89 -4.88 -1.60 0.64
C ALA A 89 -3.65 -0.69 0.84
N TYR A 90 -2.47 -1.27 1.07
CA TYR A 90 -1.32 -0.52 1.60
C TYR A 90 -0.07 -0.58 0.72
N GLN A 91 0.11 -1.59 -0.13
CA GLN A 91 1.35 -1.69 -0.91
C GLN A 91 1.38 -0.66 -2.03
N ASN A 92 2.35 0.25 -1.95
CA ASN A 92 2.56 1.33 -2.91
C ASN A 92 4.06 1.43 -3.23
N CYS A 93 4.53 0.65 -4.21
CA CYS A 93 5.96 0.56 -4.53
C CYS A 93 6.19 0.04 -5.95
N LEU A 94 7.41 0.27 -6.44
CA LEU A 94 7.94 -0.45 -7.60
C LEU A 94 8.92 -1.51 -7.11
N THR A 95 8.94 -2.66 -7.77
CA THR A 95 9.74 -3.79 -7.32
C THR A 95 10.52 -4.42 -8.46
N VAL A 96 11.69 -4.96 -8.12
CA VAL A 96 12.36 -6.00 -8.89
C VAL A 96 12.41 -7.26 -8.03
N TYR A 97 11.98 -8.38 -8.59
CA TYR A 97 12.11 -9.70 -8.02
C TYR A 97 13.00 -10.55 -8.90
N TYR A 98 13.72 -11.50 -8.30
CA TYR A 98 14.51 -12.49 -9.01
C TYR A 98 13.92 -13.86 -8.77
N SER A 99 13.58 -14.58 -9.84
CA SER A 99 12.97 -15.90 -9.72
C SER A 99 13.32 -16.79 -10.93
N SER A 100 12.61 -17.90 -11.04
CA SER A 100 12.69 -18.85 -12.14
C SER A 100 11.75 -18.44 -13.26
N ARG A 101 12.00 -18.97 -14.47
CA ARG A 101 11.11 -18.77 -15.64
C ARG A 101 9.65 -19.13 -15.37
N ALA A 102 9.39 -20.10 -14.48
CA ALA A 102 8.04 -20.59 -14.21
C ALA A 102 7.15 -19.56 -13.49
N SER A 103 7.75 -18.58 -12.82
CA SER A 103 7.04 -17.52 -12.09
C SER A 103 6.67 -16.33 -12.98
N LEU A 104 7.11 -16.31 -14.24
CA LEU A 104 6.93 -15.17 -15.14
C LEU A 104 5.60 -15.23 -15.89
N GLY A 105 4.92 -14.08 -15.97
CA GLY A 105 3.76 -13.88 -16.82
C GLY A 105 4.16 -13.45 -18.24
N ASN A 106 3.18 -13.36 -19.13
CA ASN A 106 3.41 -12.98 -20.53
C ASN A 106 4.07 -11.59 -20.67
N GLY A 107 3.67 -10.61 -19.85
CA GLY A 107 4.27 -9.28 -19.91
C GLY A 107 5.73 -9.27 -19.49
N ASP A 108 6.14 -10.15 -18.57
CA ASP A 108 7.54 -10.31 -18.17
C ASP A 108 8.35 -10.88 -19.32
N LEU A 109 7.85 -11.94 -19.96
CA LEU A 109 8.49 -12.56 -21.10
C LEU A 109 8.65 -11.59 -22.27
N SER A 110 7.64 -10.75 -22.53
CA SER A 110 7.71 -9.71 -23.56
C SER A 110 8.77 -8.65 -23.22
N SER A 111 8.91 -8.24 -21.96
CA SER A 111 9.96 -7.28 -21.56
C SER A 111 11.37 -7.85 -21.77
N ILE A 112 11.58 -9.13 -21.47
CA ILE A 112 12.86 -9.83 -21.69
C ILE A 112 13.19 -9.90 -23.18
N GLU A 113 12.22 -10.29 -24.00
CA GLU A 113 12.38 -10.38 -25.46
C GLU A 113 12.72 -9.02 -26.06
N LEU A 114 11.97 -7.98 -25.70
CA LEU A 114 12.17 -6.62 -26.20
C LEU A 114 13.55 -6.07 -25.82
N ALA A 115 14.03 -6.37 -24.61
CA ALA A 115 15.35 -5.99 -24.15
C ALA A 115 16.49 -6.79 -24.81
N GLU A 116 16.17 -7.91 -25.47
CA GLU A 116 17.13 -8.96 -25.85
C GLU A 116 17.95 -9.46 -24.66
N TYR A 117 17.35 -9.44 -23.46
CA TYR A 117 18.01 -9.81 -22.22
C TYR A 117 18.28 -11.31 -22.16
N GLN A 118 19.45 -11.69 -21.64
CA GLN A 118 19.87 -13.08 -21.47
C GLN A 118 19.85 -13.42 -19.97
N PRO A 119 18.84 -14.16 -19.48
CA PRO A 119 18.74 -14.57 -18.09
C PRO A 119 19.95 -15.38 -17.64
N GLN A 120 20.38 -15.15 -16.41
CA GLN A 120 21.48 -15.90 -15.81
C GLN A 120 21.03 -17.33 -15.48
N VAL A 121 21.96 -18.28 -15.47
CA VAL A 121 21.67 -19.66 -15.07
C VAL A 121 21.40 -19.73 -13.57
N GLY A 122 20.27 -20.33 -13.17
CA GLY A 122 19.95 -20.62 -11.77
C GLY A 122 18.51 -20.25 -11.36
N PRO A 123 18.12 -20.52 -10.11
CA PRO A 123 16.75 -20.32 -9.62
C PRO A 123 16.34 -18.85 -9.51
N LEU A 124 17.30 -17.92 -9.44
CA LEU A 124 17.09 -16.47 -9.43
C LEU A 124 17.48 -15.81 -10.77
N GLY A 125 17.50 -16.61 -11.84
CA GLY A 125 18.01 -16.22 -13.16
C GLY A 125 17.21 -15.14 -13.88
N TYR A 126 15.92 -15.01 -13.54
CA TYR A 126 14.96 -14.16 -14.24
C TYR A 126 14.52 -13.00 -13.34
N PRO A 127 15.08 -11.78 -13.53
CA PRO A 127 14.49 -10.58 -12.98
C PRO A 127 13.13 -10.30 -13.62
N PHE A 128 12.16 -9.91 -12.81
CA PHE A 128 10.86 -9.40 -13.26
C PHE A 128 10.39 -8.26 -12.36
N PHE A 129 9.47 -7.44 -12.87
CA PHE A 129 9.16 -6.15 -12.26
C PHE A 129 7.68 -5.99 -12.00
N ARG A 130 7.32 -5.38 -10.87
CA ARG A 130 5.92 -5.09 -10.53
C ARG A 130 5.75 -3.67 -10.04
N SER A 131 4.66 -3.04 -10.49
CA SER A 131 4.11 -1.82 -9.93
C SER A 131 2.94 -2.19 -9.02
N TYR A 132 2.99 -1.67 -7.80
CA TYR A 132 1.92 -1.79 -6.81
C TYR A 132 1.33 -0.40 -6.58
N ILE A 133 0.02 -0.28 -6.81
CA ILE A 133 -0.75 0.91 -6.49
C ILE A 133 -1.93 0.46 -5.62
N PRO A 134 -2.17 1.11 -4.46
CA PRO A 134 -3.29 0.77 -3.60
C PRO A 134 -4.62 0.71 -4.34
N GLY A 135 -5.37 -0.38 -4.15
CA GLY A 135 -6.64 -0.66 -4.82
C GLY A 135 -6.53 -1.33 -6.19
N TYR A 136 -5.33 -1.58 -6.69
CA TYR A 136 -5.10 -2.26 -7.97
C TYR A 136 -4.37 -3.57 -7.78
N ALA A 137 -4.57 -4.50 -8.72
CA ALA A 137 -3.74 -5.70 -8.77
C ALA A 137 -2.28 -5.34 -9.06
N PRO A 138 -1.31 -6.11 -8.51
CA PRO A 138 0.08 -6.01 -8.93
C PRO A 138 0.20 -6.15 -10.45
N TRP A 139 0.91 -5.24 -11.09
CA TRP A 139 0.91 -5.14 -12.55
C TRP A 139 2.28 -4.90 -13.16
N TYR A 140 2.35 -5.01 -14.47
CA TYR A 140 3.54 -4.63 -15.24
C TYR A 140 3.79 -3.12 -15.15
N LEU A 141 5.06 -2.73 -15.30
CA LEU A 141 5.47 -1.34 -15.29
C LEU A 141 4.96 -0.58 -16.50
N GLU A 142 4.55 0.66 -16.28
CA GLU A 142 4.39 1.66 -17.33
C GLU A 142 5.75 2.25 -17.74
N PRO A 143 5.88 2.89 -18.93
CA PRO A 143 7.17 3.40 -19.40
C PRO A 143 7.86 4.37 -18.44
N SER A 144 7.10 5.27 -17.82
CA SER A 144 7.62 6.19 -16.81
C SER A 144 8.09 5.46 -15.54
N GLU A 145 7.44 4.35 -15.18
CA GLU A 145 7.84 3.52 -14.05
C GLU A 145 9.12 2.72 -14.35
N VAL A 146 9.37 2.34 -15.61
CA VAL A 146 10.64 1.72 -16.03
C VAL A 146 11.81 2.67 -15.80
N ASP A 147 11.70 3.92 -16.24
CA ASP A 147 12.75 4.93 -16.02
C ASP A 147 12.92 5.23 -14.53
N ARG A 148 11.82 5.44 -13.82
CA ARG A 148 11.82 5.77 -12.39
C ARG A 148 12.43 4.66 -11.54
N LEU A 149 12.10 3.39 -11.82
CA LEU A 149 12.72 2.26 -11.13
C LEU A 149 14.20 2.12 -11.49
N THR A 150 14.56 2.34 -12.75
CA THR A 150 15.97 2.31 -13.19
C THR A 150 16.80 3.34 -12.42
N GLU A 151 16.33 4.58 -12.32
CA GLU A 151 17.00 5.64 -11.55
C GLU A 151 17.13 5.27 -10.08
N ALA A 152 16.03 4.83 -9.44
CA ALA A 152 16.05 4.45 -8.04
C ALA A 152 17.00 3.27 -7.75
N LEU A 153 17.10 2.27 -8.63
CA LEU A 153 18.05 1.17 -8.47
C LEU A 153 19.50 1.62 -8.69
N ASN A 154 19.75 2.61 -9.55
CA ASN A 154 21.09 3.20 -9.70
C ASN A 154 21.52 3.95 -8.44
N ASP A 155 20.61 4.69 -7.83
CA ASP A 155 20.84 5.39 -6.57
C ASP A 155 21.15 4.39 -5.43
N LEU A 156 20.35 3.32 -5.32
CA LEU A 156 20.61 2.24 -4.37
C LEU A 156 21.98 1.58 -4.63
N TYR A 157 22.29 1.23 -5.87
CA TYR A 157 23.57 0.61 -6.22
C TYR A 157 24.75 1.52 -5.85
N THR A 158 24.63 2.82 -6.09
CA THR A 158 25.64 3.81 -5.69
C THR A 158 25.84 3.83 -4.18
N GLY A 159 24.75 3.82 -3.40
CA GLY A 159 24.81 3.70 -1.94
C GLY A 159 25.47 2.40 -1.46
N LEU A 160 25.10 1.25 -2.04
CA LEU A 160 25.70 -0.04 -1.70
C LEU A 160 27.21 -0.06 -1.98
N GLN A 161 27.65 0.51 -3.11
CA GLN A 161 29.08 0.65 -3.44
C GLN A 161 29.83 1.60 -2.50
N LEU A 162 29.17 2.63 -1.99
CA LEU A 162 29.74 3.50 -0.95
C LEU A 162 29.91 2.74 0.38
N LEU A 163 28.91 1.94 0.74
CA LEU A 163 28.91 1.15 1.98
C LEU A 163 30.00 0.07 2.00
N GLU A 164 30.37 -0.49 0.85
CA GLU A 164 31.52 -1.40 0.71
C GLU A 164 32.86 -0.70 1.00
N LYS A 165 32.96 0.60 0.71
CA LYS A 165 34.18 1.41 0.93
C LYS A 165 34.23 2.00 2.34
N LYS A 166 33.07 2.30 2.91
CA LYS A 166 32.90 2.91 4.24
C LYS A 166 31.86 2.11 5.01
N ALA A 167 32.33 1.19 5.86
CA ALA A 167 31.45 0.41 6.71
C ALA A 167 30.73 1.32 7.72
N VAL A 168 29.40 1.43 7.55
CA VAL A 168 28.48 2.07 8.49
C VAL A 168 27.41 1.05 8.83
N ASP A 169 27.11 0.90 10.11
CA ASP A 169 26.06 0.01 10.60
C ASP A 169 24.99 0.83 11.29
N ALA A 170 23.72 0.57 10.95
CA ALA A 170 22.58 1.20 11.57
C ALA A 170 22.02 0.32 12.70
N ASN A 171 21.66 0.93 13.83
CA ASN A 171 20.98 0.23 14.91
C ASN A 171 19.46 0.21 14.68
N TYR A 172 19.00 -0.72 13.85
CA TYR A 172 17.58 -0.90 13.54
C TYR A 172 16.70 -1.16 14.77
N LYS A 173 17.27 -1.69 15.87
CA LYS A 173 16.55 -1.84 17.15
C LYS A 173 16.26 -0.51 17.84
N ASN A 174 17.02 0.54 17.52
CA ASN A 174 16.84 1.91 18.00
C ASN A 174 16.23 2.84 16.93
N GLN A 175 15.55 2.26 15.94
CA GLN A 175 14.88 2.97 14.84
C GLN A 175 15.82 3.74 13.90
N GLU A 176 17.10 3.37 13.86
CA GLU A 176 18.03 3.86 12.86
C GLU A 176 17.91 3.07 11.55
N CYS A 177 18.17 3.73 10.44
CA CYS A 177 18.36 3.13 9.12
C CYS A 177 19.64 3.68 8.47
N LEU A 178 20.11 3.00 7.43
CA LEU A 178 21.12 3.58 6.56
C LEU A 178 20.49 4.66 5.67
N CYS A 179 21.09 5.85 5.71
CA CYS A 179 20.71 6.99 4.90
C CYS A 179 21.86 7.33 3.95
N PHE A 180 21.56 7.35 2.65
CA PHE A 180 22.47 7.82 1.61
C PHE A 180 22.05 9.22 1.19
N HIS A 181 22.95 10.19 1.34
CA HIS A 181 22.69 11.58 0.95
C HIS A 181 23.52 11.92 -0.27
N GLN A 182 22.85 12.39 -1.33
CA GLN A 182 23.50 13.06 -2.44
C GLN A 182 23.72 14.52 -2.07
N LEU A 183 24.98 14.93 -1.99
CA LEU A 183 25.38 16.31 -1.69
C LEU A 183 25.25 17.19 -2.94
N SER A 184 25.16 18.50 -2.75
CA SER A 184 24.98 19.46 -3.87
C SER A 184 26.17 19.54 -4.83
N ASP A 185 27.34 18.98 -4.46
CA ASP A 185 28.49 18.82 -5.35
C ASP A 185 28.43 17.51 -6.17
N GLY A 186 27.37 16.71 -5.99
CA GLY A 186 27.14 15.43 -6.64
C GLY A 186 27.80 14.23 -5.94
N SER A 187 28.57 14.45 -4.88
CA SER A 187 29.15 13.36 -4.09
C SER A 187 28.10 12.71 -3.17
N TRP A 188 28.40 11.51 -2.69
CA TRP A 188 27.50 10.73 -1.85
C TRP A 188 28.12 10.47 -0.48
N GLU A 189 27.30 10.58 0.56
CA GLU A 189 27.66 10.15 1.91
C GLU A 189 26.68 9.12 2.47
N VAL A 190 27.15 8.33 3.43
CA VAL A 190 26.35 7.34 4.15
C VAL A 190 26.45 7.60 5.65
N LEU A 191 25.28 7.62 6.29
CA LEU A 191 25.06 7.84 7.72
C LEU A 191 24.08 6.78 8.26
N ALA A 192 24.17 6.51 9.57
CA ALA A 192 23.14 5.79 10.31
C ALA A 192 22.31 6.82 11.08
N GLU A 193 21.05 6.97 10.72
CA GLU A 193 20.18 8.02 11.26
C GLU A 193 18.82 7.46 11.60
N LYS A 194 18.12 8.10 12.53
CA LYS A 194 16.72 7.75 12.81
C LYS A 194 15.85 8.16 11.64
N LEU A 195 14.91 7.28 11.27
CA LEU A 195 13.85 7.70 10.36
C LEU A 195 13.12 8.91 10.97
N PRO A 196 12.87 9.97 10.18
CA PRO A 196 12.14 11.11 10.67
C PRO A 196 10.75 10.66 11.11
N VAL A 197 10.25 11.24 12.20
CA VAL A 197 8.86 11.01 12.61
C VAL A 197 7.98 11.71 11.58
N PHE A 198 7.26 10.93 10.79
CA PHE A 198 6.24 11.43 9.89
C PHE A 198 4.88 10.91 10.34
N SER A 199 3.89 11.78 10.34
CA SER A 199 2.48 11.41 10.54
C SER A 199 1.74 11.65 9.23
N VAL A 200 0.97 10.67 8.79
CA VAL A 200 -0.10 10.93 7.82
C VAL A 200 -1.19 11.65 8.62
N GLU A 201 -1.24 12.98 8.51
CA GLU A 201 -2.23 13.78 9.23
C GLU A 201 -3.63 13.51 8.67
N TYR A 202 -4.47 12.83 9.44
CA TYR A 202 -5.90 12.76 9.18
C TYR A 202 -6.58 13.89 9.94
N GLN A 203 -7.01 14.93 9.24
CA GLN A 203 -7.79 16.00 9.87
C GLN A 203 -9.18 15.47 10.24
N THR A 204 -9.56 15.66 11.51
CA THR A 204 -10.92 15.33 11.97
C THR A 204 -11.92 16.16 11.17
N LEU A 205 -12.89 15.50 10.54
CA LEU A 205 -13.96 16.19 9.84
C LEU A 205 -14.86 16.89 10.87
N GLN A 206 -14.90 18.22 10.83
CA GLN A 206 -15.79 18.99 11.68
C GLN A 206 -17.16 19.15 11.04
N PHE A 207 -18.21 18.70 11.74
CA PHE A 207 -19.59 18.89 11.31
C PHE A 207 -20.10 20.27 11.78
N GLU A 208 -19.99 21.27 10.92
CA GLU A 208 -20.29 22.68 11.25
C GLU A 208 -21.79 23.01 11.32
N ASP A 209 -22.66 22.24 10.65
CA ASP A 209 -24.10 22.53 10.61
C ASP A 209 -24.80 22.18 11.95
N GLU A 210 -24.84 23.17 12.84
CA GLU A 210 -25.48 23.06 14.16
C GLU A 210 -26.97 22.70 14.07
N LEU A 211 -27.68 23.19 13.06
CA LEU A 211 -29.10 22.91 12.87
C LEU A 211 -29.32 21.45 12.49
N PHE A 212 -28.46 20.92 11.61
CA PHE A 212 -28.44 19.52 11.23
C PHE A 212 -28.14 18.62 12.45
N ILE A 213 -27.11 18.94 13.24
CA ILE A 213 -26.79 18.22 14.48
C ILE A 213 -27.95 18.28 15.47
N ALA A 214 -28.61 19.43 15.63
CA ALA A 214 -29.77 19.58 16.51
C ALA A 214 -30.95 18.71 16.04
N ARG A 215 -31.16 18.55 14.73
CA ARG A 215 -32.17 17.64 14.18
C ARG A 215 -31.84 16.18 14.49
N LEU A 216 -30.60 15.76 14.28
CA LEU A 216 -30.16 14.41 14.65
C LEU A 216 -30.33 14.14 16.16
N LYS A 217 -30.00 15.11 17.02
CA LYS A 217 -30.18 15.00 18.47
C LYS A 217 -31.65 14.81 18.91
N LYS A 218 -32.62 15.23 18.10
CA LYS A 218 -34.05 15.06 18.39
C LYS A 218 -34.56 13.66 18.06
N LEU A 219 -33.84 12.90 17.23
CA LEU A 219 -34.21 11.53 16.91
C LEU A 219 -34.09 10.64 18.16
N PRO A 220 -34.99 9.65 18.33
CA PRO A 220 -34.96 8.75 19.48
C PRO A 220 -33.61 8.03 19.54
N LYS A 221 -33.08 7.85 20.75
CA LYS A 221 -31.97 6.92 20.95
C LYS A 221 -32.53 5.50 20.97
N THR A 222 -31.87 4.59 20.28
CA THR A 222 -32.23 3.18 20.25
C THR A 222 -31.17 2.35 20.96
N ALA A 223 -31.50 1.10 21.26
CA ALA A 223 -30.54 0.14 21.80
C ALA A 223 -29.58 -0.42 20.72
N ARG A 224 -29.82 -0.08 19.45
CA ARG A 224 -29.13 -0.65 18.28
C ARG A 224 -27.64 -0.33 18.30
N SER A 225 -26.87 -1.30 17.83
CA SER A 225 -25.46 -1.22 17.53
C SER A 225 -25.29 -1.49 16.04
N ILE A 226 -24.46 -0.71 15.35
CA ILE A 226 -24.22 -0.88 13.91
C ILE A 226 -22.72 -1.02 13.63
N GLU A 227 -22.40 -1.84 12.65
CA GLU A 227 -21.05 -1.96 12.09
C GLU A 227 -20.97 -1.13 10.80
N LEU A 228 -19.83 -0.48 10.58
CA LEU A 228 -19.60 0.37 9.41
C LEU A 228 -18.17 0.22 8.92
N ASP A 229 -18.00 -0.13 7.64
CA ASP A 229 -16.68 -0.30 7.03
C ASP A 229 -16.67 0.01 5.52
N ILE A 230 -15.46 0.26 5.00
CA ILE A 230 -15.19 0.29 3.56
C ILE A 230 -14.15 -0.78 3.23
N ASN A 231 -14.57 -1.80 2.49
CA ASN A 231 -13.73 -2.94 2.15
C ASN A 231 -13.44 -3.00 0.66
N TYR A 232 -12.37 -3.71 0.30
CA TYR A 232 -12.16 -4.13 -1.08
C TYR A 232 -12.94 -5.40 -1.37
N LEU A 233 -13.62 -5.45 -2.52
CA LEU A 233 -14.20 -6.68 -3.03
C LEU A 233 -13.09 -7.61 -3.55
N PRO A 234 -13.19 -8.93 -3.34
CA PRO A 234 -12.14 -9.89 -3.71
C PRO A 234 -12.03 -10.11 -5.23
N ASN A 235 -13.04 -9.70 -5.99
CA ASN A 235 -13.11 -9.89 -7.44
C ASN A 235 -12.68 -8.61 -8.15
N PRO A 236 -11.49 -8.58 -8.79
CA PRO A 236 -11.04 -7.38 -9.49
C PRO A 236 -11.82 -7.18 -10.78
N LEU A 237 -12.09 -5.92 -11.11
CA LEU A 237 -12.70 -5.51 -12.36
C LEU A 237 -11.62 -5.02 -13.33
N THR A 238 -11.82 -5.32 -14.61
CA THR A 238 -10.92 -4.88 -15.67
C THR A 238 -11.74 -4.20 -16.76
N ALA A 239 -11.44 -2.93 -17.06
CA ALA A 239 -12.18 -2.18 -18.07
C ALA A 239 -12.00 -2.77 -19.49
N LYS A 240 -10.79 -3.24 -19.82
CA LYS A 240 -10.43 -3.90 -21.09
C LYS A 240 -9.23 -4.83 -20.90
N TYR A 241 -9.12 -5.84 -21.76
CA TYR A 241 -7.96 -6.74 -21.76
C TYR A 241 -6.63 -5.97 -21.82
N GLY A 242 -5.68 -6.32 -20.95
CA GLY A 242 -4.36 -5.67 -20.86
C GLY A 242 -4.28 -4.45 -19.94
N PHE A 243 -5.40 -3.97 -19.39
CA PHE A 243 -5.40 -2.92 -18.37
C PHE A 243 -5.21 -3.49 -16.97
N ARG A 244 -4.61 -2.69 -16.10
CA ARG A 244 -4.44 -2.99 -14.68
C ARG A 244 -5.81 -3.22 -14.02
N PRO A 245 -6.07 -4.41 -13.44
CA PRO A 245 -7.32 -4.67 -12.73
C PRO A 245 -7.43 -3.83 -11.46
N ILE A 246 -8.64 -3.38 -11.17
CA ILE A 246 -8.97 -2.59 -9.97
C ILE A 246 -9.80 -3.46 -9.04
N PHE A 247 -9.48 -3.46 -7.75
CA PHE A 247 -10.35 -4.04 -6.72
C PHE A 247 -11.36 -2.98 -6.31
N PRO A 248 -12.66 -3.14 -6.63
CA PRO A 248 -13.66 -2.14 -6.25
C PRO A 248 -13.79 -2.09 -4.75
N ARG A 249 -14.17 -0.92 -4.22
CA ARG A 249 -14.52 -0.79 -2.82
C ARG A 249 -16.02 -0.98 -2.63
N ILE A 250 -16.41 -1.48 -1.46
CA ILE A 250 -17.80 -1.58 -1.03
C ILE A 250 -17.91 -0.93 0.35
N CYS A 251 -18.84 0.02 0.48
CA CYS A 251 -19.26 0.57 1.77
C CYS A 251 -20.38 -0.30 2.31
N ILE A 252 -20.28 -0.72 3.58
CA ILE A 252 -21.21 -1.66 4.21
C ILE A 252 -21.65 -1.10 5.55
N LEU A 253 -22.96 -1.08 5.79
CA LEU A 253 -23.59 -0.78 7.06
C LEU A 253 -24.41 -2.00 7.49
N ALA A 254 -24.09 -2.56 8.66
CA ALA A 254 -24.76 -3.74 9.19
C ALA A 254 -25.42 -3.45 10.55
N ASP A 255 -26.58 -4.06 10.79
CA ASP A 255 -27.15 -4.12 12.12
C ASP A 255 -26.45 -5.23 12.90
N HIS A 256 -25.65 -4.84 13.90
CA HIS A 256 -24.86 -5.76 14.71
C HIS A 256 -25.76 -6.65 15.59
N ASP A 257 -26.83 -6.09 16.15
CA ASP A 257 -27.70 -6.81 17.09
C ASP A 257 -28.66 -7.75 16.35
N GLY A 258 -29.08 -7.37 15.14
CA GLY A 258 -29.99 -8.11 14.27
C GLY A 258 -29.30 -9.11 13.35
N GLY A 259 -27.99 -8.98 13.13
CA GLY A 259 -27.19 -9.90 12.35
C GLY A 259 -27.43 -9.85 10.84
N PHE A 260 -27.74 -8.67 10.28
CA PHE A 260 -27.98 -8.51 8.86
C PHE A 260 -27.35 -7.24 8.28
N ILE A 261 -27.07 -7.25 6.97
CA ILE A 261 -26.64 -6.07 6.23
C ILE A 261 -27.84 -5.15 5.99
N GLU A 262 -27.80 -3.95 6.57
CA GLU A 262 -28.85 -2.95 6.41
C GLU A 262 -28.70 -2.22 5.07
N ASN A 263 -27.48 -1.84 4.72
CA ASN A 263 -27.18 -1.17 3.45
C ASN A 263 -25.77 -1.51 2.95
N GLN A 264 -25.62 -1.53 1.64
CA GLN A 264 -24.34 -1.72 0.98
C GLN A 264 -24.28 -0.97 -0.36
N GLN A 265 -23.12 -0.42 -0.68
CA GLN A 265 -22.91 0.27 -1.94
C GLN A 265 -21.50 0.03 -2.47
N VAL A 266 -21.40 -0.49 -3.69
CA VAL A 266 -20.13 -0.53 -4.43
C VAL A 266 -19.77 0.89 -4.82
N LEU A 267 -18.54 1.28 -4.50
CA LEU A 267 -18.03 2.64 -4.68
C LEU A 267 -17.37 2.79 -6.05
N GLU A 268 -17.66 3.90 -6.71
CA GLU A 268 -17.02 4.29 -7.96
C GLU A 268 -15.75 5.10 -7.70
N GLU A 269 -14.73 4.95 -8.54
CA GLU A 269 -13.41 5.59 -8.38
C GLU A 269 -13.47 7.13 -8.27
N GLN A 270 -14.47 7.75 -8.90
CA GLN A 270 -14.65 9.21 -8.92
C GLN A 270 -15.44 9.74 -7.69
N GLN A 271 -15.98 8.85 -6.86
CA GLN A 271 -16.80 9.24 -5.70
C GLN A 271 -15.91 9.59 -4.51
N ASP A 272 -16.39 10.55 -3.71
CA ASP A 272 -15.89 10.71 -2.36
C ASP A 272 -16.43 9.57 -1.49
N HIS A 273 -15.60 8.54 -1.32
CA HIS A 273 -15.92 7.34 -0.54
C HIS A 273 -16.35 7.66 0.90
N HIS A 274 -15.76 8.68 1.52
CA HIS A 274 -16.09 9.09 2.88
C HIS A 274 -17.46 9.75 2.94
N LYS A 275 -17.80 10.55 1.92
CA LYS A 275 -19.13 11.15 1.80
C LYS A 275 -20.21 10.10 1.62
N VAL A 276 -20.00 9.09 0.76
CA VAL A 276 -20.96 7.99 0.57
C VAL A 276 -21.21 7.25 1.88
N LEU A 277 -20.15 6.93 2.63
CA LEU A 277 -20.28 6.28 3.95
C LEU A 277 -21.04 7.15 4.96
N ILE A 278 -20.76 8.46 5.01
CA ILE A 278 -21.50 9.37 5.88
C ILE A 278 -22.97 9.46 5.47
N GLU A 279 -23.28 9.56 4.19
CA GLU A 279 -24.66 9.63 3.69
C GLU A 279 -25.45 8.37 4.05
N MET A 280 -24.85 7.19 3.87
CA MET A 280 -25.42 5.90 4.25
C MET A 280 -25.70 5.82 5.76
N LEU A 281 -24.74 6.26 6.59
CA LEU A 281 -24.91 6.33 8.04
C LEU A 281 -26.03 7.29 8.44
N LEU A 282 -26.07 8.48 7.83
CA LEU A 282 -27.07 9.50 8.15
C LEU A 282 -28.48 9.08 7.73
N GLU A 283 -28.62 8.36 6.63
CA GLU A 283 -29.89 7.75 6.21
C GLU A 283 -30.38 6.74 7.24
N SER A 284 -29.51 5.79 7.65
CA SER A 284 -29.82 4.81 8.70
C SER A 284 -30.28 5.49 10.00
N ILE A 285 -29.58 6.53 10.45
CA ILE A 285 -29.94 7.29 11.66
C ILE A 285 -31.31 7.97 11.52
N ARG A 286 -31.64 8.51 10.33
CA ARG A 286 -32.93 9.17 10.09
C ARG A 286 -34.10 8.18 10.12
N GLU A 287 -33.91 7.01 9.53
CA GLU A 287 -34.96 5.98 9.43
C GLU A 287 -35.18 5.26 10.75
N ASN A 288 -34.09 4.93 11.44
CA ASN A 288 -34.12 4.02 12.58
C ASN A 288 -33.82 4.69 13.93
N GLY A 289 -33.56 5.99 13.94
CA GLY A 289 -33.12 6.72 15.14
C GLY A 289 -31.62 6.58 15.41
N ARG A 290 -31.14 7.26 16.45
CA ARG A 290 -29.73 7.26 16.81
C ARG A 290 -29.34 5.93 17.46
N PRO A 291 -28.39 5.16 16.90
CA PRO A 291 -27.89 3.96 17.55
C PRO A 291 -27.19 4.30 18.86
N ARG A 292 -27.10 3.32 19.76
CA ARG A 292 -26.28 3.43 20.97
C ARG A 292 -24.80 3.42 20.62
N LEU A 293 -24.41 2.58 19.66
CA LEU A 293 -23.03 2.27 19.33
C LEU A 293 -22.83 2.16 17.81
N ILE A 294 -21.73 2.74 17.32
CA ILE A 294 -21.16 2.51 15.99
C ILE A 294 -19.82 1.81 16.19
N ILE A 295 -19.64 0.70 15.50
CA ILE A 295 -18.43 -0.13 15.53
C ILE A 295 -17.73 0.02 14.17
N ILE A 296 -16.46 0.37 14.19
CA ILE A 296 -15.62 0.57 12.99
C ILE A 296 -14.33 -0.22 13.12
N ARG A 297 -13.68 -0.51 11.97
CA ARG A 297 -12.37 -1.16 11.96
C ARG A 297 -11.19 -0.18 11.92
N SER A 298 -11.33 0.89 11.16
CA SER A 298 -10.20 1.75 10.77
C SER A 298 -10.13 3.04 11.59
N GLY A 299 -8.93 3.37 12.08
CA GLY A 299 -8.64 4.68 12.67
C GLY A 299 -8.96 5.85 11.72
N THR A 300 -8.87 5.68 10.40
CA THR A 300 -9.33 6.70 9.43
C THR A 300 -10.82 7.00 9.57
N LEU A 301 -11.66 5.97 9.77
CA LEU A 301 -13.09 6.17 10.00
C LEU A 301 -13.37 6.81 11.36
N ARG A 302 -12.51 6.57 12.36
CA ARG A 302 -12.62 7.27 13.65
C ARG A 302 -12.50 8.77 13.46
N TYR A 303 -11.48 9.24 12.75
CA TYR A 303 -11.31 10.68 12.48
C TYR A 303 -12.49 11.29 11.71
N LEU A 304 -13.14 10.50 10.86
CA LEU A 304 -14.29 10.94 10.08
C LEU A 304 -15.57 11.08 10.94
N LEU A 305 -15.78 10.18 11.89
CA LEU A 305 -17.05 10.02 12.60
C LEU A 305 -17.03 10.55 14.03
N GLU A 306 -15.86 10.81 14.61
CA GLU A 306 -15.72 11.14 16.03
C GLU A 306 -16.48 12.42 16.41
N ASP A 307 -16.38 13.48 15.61
CA ASP A 307 -17.10 14.73 15.89
C ASP A 307 -18.63 14.55 15.81
N LEU A 308 -19.12 13.86 14.76
CA LEU A 308 -20.54 13.53 14.63
C LEU A 308 -21.05 12.72 15.82
N CYS A 309 -20.31 11.68 16.22
CA CYS A 309 -20.68 10.79 17.32
C CYS A 309 -20.71 11.55 18.66
N LYS A 310 -19.67 12.34 18.95
CA LYS A 310 -19.61 13.21 20.15
C LYS A 310 -20.78 14.18 20.19
N LYS A 311 -21.04 14.87 19.08
CA LYS A 311 -22.13 15.85 18.99
C LYS A 311 -23.49 15.18 19.12
N THR A 312 -23.72 14.01 18.56
CA THR A 312 -25.05 13.35 18.58
C THR A 312 -25.27 12.44 19.79
N GLY A 313 -24.23 12.18 20.57
CA GLY A 313 -24.26 11.33 21.77
C GLY A 313 -24.35 9.84 21.45
N ILE A 314 -23.75 9.42 20.33
CA ILE A 314 -23.59 8.05 19.87
C ILE A 314 -22.19 7.57 20.30
N GLN A 315 -22.06 6.35 20.83
CA GLN A 315 -20.75 5.79 21.15
C GLN A 315 -20.05 5.32 19.88
N LEU A 316 -18.73 5.52 19.80
CA LEU A 316 -17.91 5.09 18.68
C LEU A 316 -16.78 4.18 19.21
N GLU A 317 -16.78 2.93 18.77
CA GLU A 317 -15.81 1.92 19.18
C GLU A 317 -15.06 1.38 17.96
N GLU A 318 -13.76 1.13 18.15
CA GLU A 318 -12.93 0.54 17.10
C GLU A 318 -12.63 -0.90 17.50
N ARG A 319 -12.91 -1.84 16.59
CA ARG A 319 -12.70 -3.27 16.78
C ARG A 319 -11.99 -3.83 15.55
N THR A 320 -11.08 -4.77 15.75
CA THR A 320 -10.42 -5.47 14.64
C THR A 320 -11.40 -6.35 13.86
N ASN A 321 -12.36 -6.95 14.56
CA ASN A 321 -13.40 -7.81 14.00
C ASN A 321 -14.75 -7.08 13.96
N LEU A 322 -15.41 -7.11 12.79
CA LEU A 322 -16.77 -6.62 12.57
C LEU A 322 -17.59 -7.85 12.18
N GLU A 323 -18.24 -8.48 13.16
CA GLU A 323 -18.77 -9.85 13.06
C GLU A 323 -19.68 -10.03 11.84
N ILE A 324 -20.62 -9.11 11.64
CA ILE A 324 -21.61 -9.23 10.58
C ILE A 324 -20.99 -8.88 9.23
N ILE A 325 -20.14 -7.85 9.18
CA ILE A 325 -19.44 -7.45 7.95
C ILE A 325 -18.44 -8.52 7.51
N ASP A 326 -17.73 -9.16 8.44
CA ASP A 326 -16.73 -10.19 8.14
C ASP A 326 -17.36 -11.47 7.61
N ASP A 327 -18.46 -11.92 8.22
CA ASP A 327 -19.26 -13.02 7.69
C ASP A 327 -19.77 -12.71 6.29
N PHE A 328 -20.28 -11.49 6.08
CA PHE A 328 -20.74 -11.05 4.76
C PHE A 328 -19.61 -11.04 3.72
N MET A 329 -18.43 -10.50 4.06
CA MET A 329 -17.27 -10.50 3.17
C MET A 329 -16.81 -11.92 2.84
N GLY A 330 -16.85 -12.85 3.81
CA GLY A 330 -16.55 -14.26 3.58
C GLY A 330 -17.46 -14.93 2.54
N LEU A 331 -18.73 -14.50 2.45
CA LEU A 331 -19.68 -14.98 1.44
C LEU A 331 -19.40 -14.45 0.03
N LEU A 332 -18.75 -13.29 -0.10
CA LEU A 332 -18.40 -12.69 -1.40
C LEU A 332 -17.19 -13.35 -2.07
N GLY A 333 -16.50 -14.25 -1.35
CA GLY A 333 -15.38 -15.03 -1.83
C GLY A 333 -14.04 -14.59 -1.25
N ASN A 334 -12.99 -15.32 -1.60
CA ASN A 334 -11.63 -15.04 -1.14
C ASN A 334 -10.87 -14.25 -2.20
N PHE A 335 -9.96 -13.40 -1.74
CA PHE A 335 -8.98 -12.79 -2.63
C PHE A 335 -8.15 -13.86 -3.34
N PRO A 336 -7.68 -13.59 -4.56
CA PRO A 336 -6.76 -14.49 -5.25
C PRO A 336 -5.49 -14.73 -4.40
N PRO A 337 -4.84 -15.89 -4.55
CA PRO A 337 -3.59 -16.16 -3.86
C PRO A 337 -2.51 -15.15 -4.28
N ILE A 338 -1.59 -14.85 -3.35
CA ILE A 338 -0.36 -14.12 -3.63
C ILE A 338 0.52 -15.09 -4.43
N ASN A 339 0.75 -14.82 -5.72
CA ASN A 339 1.66 -15.59 -6.57
C ASN A 339 3.08 -15.06 -6.49
#